data_AF-A0A9X4KYF3-F1
#
_entry.id   AF-A0A9X4KYF3-F1
#
_cell.length_a   1.000
_cell.length_b   1.000
_cell.length_c   1.000
_cell.angle_alpha   90.00
_cell.angle_beta   90.00
_cell.angle_gamma   90.00
#
_symmetry.space_group_name_H-M   'P 1'
#
loop_
_entity.id
_entity.type
_entity.pdbx_description
1 polymer ?
#
loop_
_entity_poly.entity_id
_entity_poly.type
_entity_poly.pdbx_seq_one_letter_code
_entity_poly.pdbx_strand_id
1 'polypeptide(L)'
;MRWFYDMKIGKKLLASFILLALLAGVVGLIGVANMNRLDRNYTDLYENYGVALGDLGEAGMNYHNIRATMRSMLITEDDAERTQLKQTIGELDASMDESFMRFQKKSVVRFLEGTV
;
A
#
# COMPACT_ATOMS: atom_id res chain seq x y z
N MET A 1 -24.02 -49.05 -2.00
CA MET A 1 -22.68 -49.56 -2.34
C MET A 1 -22.66 -50.66 -3.40
N ARG A 2 -23.70 -51.51 -3.55
CA ARG A 2 -23.75 -52.53 -4.62
C ARG A 2 -23.68 -51.94 -6.04
N TRP A 3 -24.36 -50.82 -6.28
CA TRP A 3 -24.36 -50.11 -7.57
C TRP A 3 -22.98 -49.67 -8.10
N PHE A 4 -22.03 -49.33 -7.20
CA PHE A 4 -20.66 -48.98 -7.58
C PHE A 4 -19.80 -50.21 -7.85
N TYR A 5 -20.08 -51.33 -7.17
CA TYR A 5 -19.40 -52.60 -7.40
C TYR A 5 -19.82 -53.25 -8.73
N ASP A 6 -21.09 -53.11 -9.11
CA ASP A 6 -21.68 -53.67 -10.34
C ASP A 6 -21.35 -52.89 -11.64
N MET A 7 -20.65 -51.74 -11.53
CA MET A 7 -20.21 -50.96 -12.69
C MET A 7 -18.98 -51.57 -13.37
N LYS A 8 -18.93 -51.53 -14.72
CA LYS A 8 -17.72 -51.85 -15.50
C LYS A 8 -16.54 -50.97 -15.06
N ILE A 9 -15.32 -51.52 -15.03
CA ILE A 9 -14.08 -50.87 -14.55
C ILE A 9 -13.89 -49.46 -15.14
N GLY A 10 -14.13 -49.28 -16.44
CA GLY A 10 -14.01 -47.96 -17.09
C GLY A 10 -14.94 -46.88 -16.52
N LYS A 11 -16.17 -47.24 -16.10
CA LYS A 11 -17.09 -46.28 -15.47
C LYS A 11 -16.64 -45.90 -14.05
N LYS A 12 -16.01 -46.82 -13.31
CA LYS A 12 -15.47 -46.53 -11.97
C LYS A 12 -14.31 -45.54 -12.04
N LEU A 13 -13.41 -45.73 -13.00
CA LEU A 13 -12.27 -44.84 -13.23
C LEU A 13 -12.73 -43.43 -13.67
N LEU A 14 -13.70 -43.36 -14.58
CA LEU A 14 -14.25 -42.07 -15.00
C LEU A 14 -14.94 -41.33 -13.84
N ALA A 15 -15.69 -42.04 -13.00
CA ALA A 15 -16.36 -41.45 -11.84
C ALA A 15 -15.36 -40.85 -10.83
N SER A 16 -14.22 -41.49 -10.58
CA SER A 16 -13.17 -40.91 -9.71
C SER A 16 -12.52 -39.68 -10.33
N PHE A 17 -12.32 -39.65 -11.64
CA PHE A 17 -11.78 -38.47 -12.33
C PHE A 17 -12.75 -37.29 -12.29
N ILE A 18 -14.06 -37.53 -12.48
CA ILE A 18 -15.09 -36.50 -12.34
C ILE A 18 -15.12 -35.95 -10.91
N LEU A 19 -15.03 -36.83 -9.91
CA LEU A 19 -14.97 -36.40 -8.51
C LEU A 19 -13.73 -35.53 -8.24
N LEU A 20 -12.57 -35.92 -8.74
CA LEU A 20 -11.34 -35.12 -8.64
C LEU A 20 -11.47 -33.77 -9.34
N ALA A 21 -12.08 -33.73 -10.53
CA ALA A 21 -12.32 -32.49 -11.27
C ALA A 21 -13.26 -31.55 -10.52
N LEU A 22 -14.31 -32.08 -9.87
CA LEU A 22 -15.22 -31.29 -9.03
C LEU A 22 -14.50 -30.70 -7.80
N LEU A 23 -13.68 -31.51 -7.12
CA LEU A 23 -12.88 -31.03 -5.99
C LEU A 23 -11.90 -29.93 -6.43
N ALA A 24 -11.21 -30.14 -7.56
CA ALA A 24 -10.32 -29.13 -8.13
C ALA A 24 -11.08 -27.85 -8.52
N GLY A 25 -12.29 -27.97 -9.08
CA GLY A 25 -13.16 -26.84 -9.40
C GLY A 25 -13.56 -26.02 -8.17
N VAL A 26 -13.92 -26.68 -7.06
CA VAL A 26 -14.23 -26.00 -5.80
C VAL A 26 -13.02 -25.26 -5.25
N VAL A 27 -11.84 -25.90 -5.24
CA VAL A 27 -10.60 -25.26 -4.80
C VAL A 27 -10.26 -24.07 -5.68
N GLY A 28 -10.42 -24.19 -7.01
CA GLY A 28 -10.22 -23.09 -7.96
C GLY A 28 -11.15 -21.91 -7.71
N LEU A 29 -12.44 -22.16 -7.46
CA LEU A 29 -13.41 -21.09 -7.13
C LEU A 29 -13.05 -20.38 -5.83
N ILE A 30 -12.66 -21.12 -4.80
CA ILE A 30 -12.19 -20.55 -3.52
C ILE A 30 -10.92 -19.72 -3.75
N GLY A 31 -9.99 -20.22 -4.57
CA GLY A 31 -8.77 -19.49 -4.93
C GLY A 31 -9.06 -18.15 -5.60
N VAL A 32 -9.92 -18.13 -6.62
CA VAL A 32 -10.30 -16.90 -7.32
C VAL A 32 -11.04 -15.93 -6.40
N ALA A 33 -11.97 -16.41 -5.57
CA ALA A 33 -12.71 -15.56 -4.64
C ALA A 33 -11.78 -14.90 -3.60
N ASN A 34 -10.82 -15.65 -3.06
CA ASN A 34 -9.83 -15.11 -2.13
C ASN A 34 -8.85 -14.16 -2.82
N MET A 35 -8.42 -14.46 -4.04
CA MET A 35 -7.54 -13.58 -4.80
C MET A 35 -8.19 -12.20 -5.03
N ASN A 36 -9.46 -12.18 -5.44
CA ASN A 36 -10.20 -10.93 -5.63
C ASN A 36 -10.36 -10.13 -4.33
N ARG A 37 -10.53 -10.80 -3.19
CA ARG A 37 -10.59 -10.14 -1.89
C ARG A 37 -9.23 -9.58 -1.48
N LEU A 38 -8.18 -10.36 -1.74
CA LEU A 38 -6.81 -9.99 -1.43
C LEU A 38 -6.36 -8.78 -2.25
N ASP A 39 -6.67 -8.76 -3.55
CA ASP A 39 -6.38 -7.65 -4.45
C ASP A 39 -7.00 -6.33 -3.96
N ARG A 40 -8.30 -6.33 -3.63
CA ARG A 40 -8.99 -5.16 -3.05
C ARG A 40 -8.33 -4.68 -1.76
N ASN A 41 -8.01 -5.60 -0.86
CA ASN A 41 -7.37 -5.27 0.41
C ASN A 41 -5.94 -4.72 0.21
N TYR A 42 -5.21 -5.22 -0.79
CA TYR A 42 -3.87 -4.72 -1.11
C TYR A 42 -3.92 -3.33 -1.76
N THR A 43 -4.85 -3.10 -2.68
CA THR A 43 -5.05 -1.76 -3.27
C THR A 43 -5.38 -0.76 -2.18
N ASP A 44 -6.31 -1.10 -1.29
CA ASP A 44 -6.66 -0.27 -0.14
C ASP A 44 -5.45 -0.01 0.76
N LEU A 45 -4.70 -1.06 1.11
CA LEU A 45 -3.49 -0.92 1.92
C LEU A 45 -2.45 -0.01 1.25
N TYR A 46 -2.21 -0.17 -0.05
CA TYR A 46 -1.19 0.59 -0.78
C TYR A 46 -1.60 2.05 -0.96
N GLU A 47 -2.80 2.30 -1.46
CA GLU A 47 -3.28 3.66 -1.73
C GLU A 47 -3.45 4.47 -0.44
N ASN A 48 -3.87 3.80 0.64
CA ASN A 48 -4.17 4.47 1.91
C ASN A 48 -2.98 4.55 2.86
N TYR A 49 -2.15 3.52 2.96
CA TYR A 49 -1.03 3.50 3.91
C TYR A 49 0.31 3.64 3.19
N GLY A 50 0.51 2.95 2.06
CA GLY A 50 1.75 3.01 1.30
C GLY A 50 2.07 4.42 0.82
N VAL A 51 1.09 5.08 0.19
CA VAL A 51 1.28 6.46 -0.29
C VAL A 51 1.36 7.47 0.85
N ALA A 52 0.51 7.33 1.87
CA ALA A 52 0.53 8.22 3.04
C ALA A 52 1.86 8.12 3.82
N LEU A 53 2.46 6.93 3.88
CA LEU A 53 3.79 6.74 4.45
C LEU A 53 4.88 7.40 3.59
N GLY A 54 4.72 7.38 2.26
CA GLY A 54 5.59 8.13 1.35
C GLY A 54 5.55 9.64 1.60
N ASP A 55 4.34 10.21 1.72
CA ASP A 55 4.14 11.63 2.04
C ASP A 55 4.78 12.00 3.40
N LEU A 56 4.61 11.16 4.43
CA LEU A 56 5.28 11.35 5.73
C LEU A 56 6.80 11.22 5.64
N GLY A 57 7.31 10.31 4.81
CA GLY A 57 8.74 10.15 4.57
C GLY A 57 9.36 11.39 3.96
N GLU A 58 8.70 12.00 2.98
CA GLU A 58 9.10 13.27 2.35
C GLU A 58 9.14 14.42 3.36
N ALA A 59 8.08 14.57 4.17
CA ALA A 59 8.05 15.56 5.25
C ALA A 59 9.21 15.37 6.25
N GLY A 60 9.50 14.13 6.64
CA GLY A 60 10.62 13.80 7.53
C GLY A 60 11.99 14.13 6.92
N MET A 61 12.19 13.85 5.63
CA MET A 61 13.42 14.23 4.92
C MET A 61 13.58 15.75 4.84
N ASN A 62 12.51 16.48 4.53
CA ASN A 62 12.54 17.94 4.48
C ASN A 62 12.87 18.54 5.86
N TYR A 63 12.31 18.00 6.94
CA TYR A 63 12.67 18.40 8.31
C TYR A 63 14.18 18.20 8.60
N HIS A 64 14.74 17.05 8.20
CA HIS A 64 16.17 16.80 8.35
C HIS A 64 17.02 17.77 7.52
N ASN A 65 16.59 18.10 6.31
CA ASN A 65 17.25 19.07 5.45
C ASN A 65 17.18 20.48 6.04
N ILE A 66 16.02 20.92 6.54
CA ILE A 66 15.88 22.22 7.24
C ILE A 66 16.85 22.30 8.40
N ARG A 67 16.95 21.25 9.22
CA ARG A 67 17.88 21.20 10.34
C ARG A 67 19.34 21.27 9.89
N ALA A 68 19.71 20.59 8.81
CA ALA A 68 21.06 20.63 8.25
C ALA A 68 21.39 22.03 7.69
N THR A 69 20.48 22.61 6.90
CA THR A 69 20.62 23.94 6.30
C THR A 69 20.67 25.03 7.38
N MET A 70 19.87 24.91 8.44
CA MET A 70 19.92 25.83 9.58
C MET A 70 21.27 25.76 10.29
N ARG A 71 21.86 24.56 10.43
CA ARG A 71 23.22 24.42 10.96
C ARG A 71 24.25 25.11 10.07
N SER A 72 24.17 24.94 8.75
CA SER A 72 25.06 25.64 7.80
C SER A 72 24.90 27.16 7.90
N MET A 73 23.67 27.65 8.05
CA MET A 73 23.37 29.07 8.20
C MET A 73 23.99 29.66 9.48
N LEU A 74 24.09 28.88 10.56
CA LEU A 74 24.74 29.33 11.80
C LEU A 74 26.27 29.39 11.69
N ILE A 75 26.87 28.65 10.77
CA ILE A 75 28.33 28.52 10.62
C ILE A 75 28.89 29.43 9.52
N THR A 76 28.11 29.73 8.48
CA THR A 76 28.59 30.58 7.37
C THR A 76 28.92 32.00 7.83
N GLU A 77 30.00 32.57 7.32
CA GLU A 77 30.40 33.96 7.53
C GLU A 77 29.97 34.87 6.35
N ASP A 78 29.48 34.29 5.25
CA ASP A 78 29.03 35.02 4.06
C ASP A 78 27.54 35.37 4.15
N ASP A 79 27.22 36.65 4.15
CA ASP A 79 25.84 37.15 4.19
C ASP A 79 25.02 36.80 2.94
N ALA A 80 25.66 36.66 1.77
CA ALA A 80 25.01 36.20 0.56
C ALA A 80 24.60 34.72 0.67
N GLU A 81 25.51 33.87 1.15
CA GLU A 81 25.24 32.45 1.41
C GLU A 81 24.15 32.30 2.49
N ARG A 82 24.23 33.08 3.57
CA ARG A 82 23.21 33.12 4.64
C ARG A 82 21.82 33.43 4.10
N THR A 83 21.73 34.35 3.14
CA THR A 83 20.46 34.72 2.50
C THR A 83 19.91 33.56 1.64
N GLN A 84 20.77 32.89 0.87
CA GLN A 84 20.39 31.70 0.08
C GLN A 84 19.91 30.57 0.98
N LEU A 85 20.65 30.25 2.05
CA LEU A 85 20.28 29.20 3.01
C LEU A 85 18.92 29.49 3.67
N LYS A 86 18.62 30.76 3.98
CA LYS A 86 17.31 31.17 4.50
C LYS A 86 16.19 30.92 3.49
N GLN A 87 16.44 31.19 2.21
CA GLN A 87 15.48 30.89 1.14
C GLN A 87 15.25 29.38 1.03
N THR A 88 16.31 28.58 1.01
CA THR A 88 16.23 27.11 0.97
C THR A 88 15.43 26.55 2.15
N ILE A 89 15.59 27.10 3.36
CA ILE A 89 14.76 26.71 4.52
C ILE A 89 13.28 26.99 4.23
N GLY A 90 12.94 28.15 3.68
CA GLY A 90 11.56 28.48 3.32
C GLY A 90 10.96 27.56 2.26
N GLU A 91 11.75 27.16 1.26
CA GLU A 91 11.33 26.21 0.21
C GLU A 91 11.09 24.81 0.79
N LEU A 92 11.99 24.33 1.66
CA LEU A 92 11.84 23.04 2.33
C LEU A 92 10.64 23.02 3.29
N ASP A 93 10.40 24.12 4.00
CA ASP A 93 9.26 24.29 4.92
C ASP A 93 7.94 24.23 4.15
N ALA A 94 7.84 24.95 3.03
CA ALA A 94 6.67 24.91 2.16
C ALA A 94 6.42 23.49 1.58
N SER A 95 7.48 22.79 1.16
CA SER A 95 7.38 21.41 0.65
C SER A 95 6.98 20.42 1.75
N MET A 96 7.46 20.62 2.98
CA MET A 96 7.06 19.83 4.15
C MET A 96 5.57 20.04 4.48
N ASP A 97 5.09 21.28 4.48
CA ASP A 97 3.67 21.60 4.68
C ASP A 97 2.79 20.99 3.58
N GLU A 98 3.23 21.02 2.33
CA GLU A 98 2.53 20.35 1.23
C GLU A 98 2.40 18.85 1.46
N SER A 99 3.50 18.21 1.90
CA SER A 99 3.53 16.79 2.22
C SER A 99 2.56 16.44 3.35
N PHE A 100 2.48 17.28 4.39
CA PHE A 100 1.49 17.12 5.46
C PHE A 100 0.05 17.34 4.99
N MET A 101 -0.21 18.29 4.09
CA MET A 101 -1.54 18.49 3.51
C MET A 101 -1.98 17.28 2.66
N ARG A 102 -1.07 16.68 1.88
CA ARG A 102 -1.34 15.45 1.11
C ARG A 102 -1.70 14.29 2.04
N PHE A 103 -0.93 14.12 3.12
CA PHE A 103 -1.22 13.13 4.16
C PHE A 103 -2.57 13.38 4.85
N GLN A 104 -2.86 14.62 5.25
CA GLN A 104 -4.10 14.99 5.93
C GLN A 104 -5.31 14.78 5.02
N LYS A 105 -5.24 15.18 3.75
CA LYS A 105 -6.34 14.98 2.80
C LYS A 105 -6.71 13.50 2.69
N LYS A 106 -5.72 12.61 2.65
CA LYS A 106 -5.96 11.16 2.62
C LYS A 106 -6.54 10.63 3.93
N SER A 107 -6.05 11.10 5.08
CA SER A 107 -6.53 10.63 6.39
C SER A 107 -7.89 11.20 6.80
N VAL A 108 -8.24 12.43 6.41
CA VAL A 108 -9.52 13.09 6.73
C VAL A 108 -10.68 12.54 5.90
N VAL A 109 -10.47 12.24 4.61
CA VAL A 109 -11.48 11.56 3.78
C VAL A 109 -11.94 10.27 4.47
N ARG A 110 -11.02 9.53 5.09
CA ARG A 110 -11.33 8.31 5.83
C ARG A 110 -12.10 8.53 7.14
N PHE A 111 -11.85 9.62 7.88
CA PHE A 111 -12.65 9.94 9.09
C PHE A 111 -14.14 10.16 8.75
N LEU A 112 -14.42 10.68 7.55
CA LEU A 112 -15.78 10.88 7.05
C LEU A 112 -16.41 9.61 6.45
N GLU A 113 -15.60 8.67 5.96
CA GLU A 113 -16.06 7.41 5.34
C GLU A 113 -16.26 6.24 6.33
N GLY A 114 -15.95 6.41 7.62
CA GLY A 114 -16.43 5.52 8.67
C GLY A 114 -15.80 4.12 8.72
N THR A 115 -14.55 3.96 8.30
CA THR A 115 -13.80 2.69 8.41
C THR A 115 -12.73 2.76 9.51
N VAL A 116 -13.18 2.44 10.73
CA VAL A 116 -12.33 1.85 11.79
C VAL A 116 -11.93 0.44 11.36
#